data_AF-A0A944MYZ3-F1
#
_entry.id   AF-A0A944MYZ3-F1
#
_cell.length_a   1.000
_cell.length_b   1.000
_cell.length_c   1.000
_cell.angle_alpha   90.00
_cell.angle_beta   90.00
_cell.angle_gamma   90.00
#
_symmetry.space_group_name_H-M   'P 1'
#
loop_
_entity.id
_entity.type
_entity.pdbx_description
1 polymer ?
#
loop_
_entity_poly.entity_id
_entity_poly.type
_entity_poly.pdbx_seq_one_letter_code
_entity_poly.pdbx_strand_id
1 'polypeptide(L)'
;MFSSLLNTELVYEPPWERETLDSRVSSIQGERPRVAWLYEKPDTSTYRYRVFNMVESLRADRHGRTSATWFQLKDIPVLLPQLAEIDTLVIARVRYDAEVARLIATARSHGVRILFDCDDLVFDTRYVHLILDTLAQGKSHEDLDWWFAYIGRIEATAKLCDGGITTNECLAERMEEVVRGPV
;
A
#
# COMPACT_ATOMS: atom_id res chain seq x y z
N MET A 1 23.52 -27.18 15.94
CA MET A 1 22.59 -27.99 15.12
C MET A 1 21.21 -27.74 15.69
N PHE A 2 20.34 -27.01 14.99
CA PHE A 2 18.95 -26.85 15.43
C PHE A 2 18.14 -28.03 14.86
N SER A 3 17.60 -28.86 15.74
CA SER A 3 16.67 -29.92 15.35
C SER A 3 15.26 -29.34 15.28
N SER A 4 14.56 -29.52 14.16
CA SER A 4 13.14 -29.18 14.07
C SER A 4 12.36 -29.96 15.14
N LEU A 5 11.57 -29.26 15.97
CA LEU A 5 10.63 -29.88 16.91
C LEU A 5 9.39 -30.47 16.21
N LEU A 6 9.24 -30.18 14.92
CA LEU A 6 8.15 -30.67 14.09
C LEU A 6 8.69 -31.78 13.19
N ASN A 7 8.12 -32.97 13.32
CA ASN A 7 8.37 -34.13 12.45
C ASN A 7 7.75 -33.96 11.04
N THR A 8 7.13 -32.82 10.79
CA THR A 8 6.47 -32.46 9.52
C THR A 8 6.94 -31.09 9.06
N GLU A 9 7.12 -30.97 7.75
CA GLU A 9 7.41 -29.70 7.10
C GLU A 9 6.21 -28.75 7.28
N LEU A 10 6.47 -27.54 7.80
CA LEU A 10 5.45 -26.50 7.88
C LEU A 10 5.26 -25.87 6.51
N VAL A 11 4.17 -26.24 5.83
CA VAL A 11 3.77 -25.58 4.59
C VAL A 11 3.07 -24.26 4.94
N TYR A 12 3.69 -23.14 4.58
CA TYR A 12 3.07 -21.83 4.71
C TYR A 12 2.16 -21.55 3.52
N GLU A 13 0.86 -21.44 3.78
CA GLU A 13 -0.14 -20.95 2.82
C GLU A 13 -0.45 -19.48 3.13
N PRO A 14 -0.16 -18.54 2.22
CA PRO A 14 -0.50 -17.15 2.44
C PRO A 14 -2.02 -16.95 2.51
N PRO A 15 -2.56 -16.32 3.56
CA PRO A 15 -4.01 -16.26 3.78
C PRO A 15 -4.76 -15.48 2.69
N TRP A 16 -4.11 -14.50 2.05
CA TRP A 16 -4.68 -13.73 0.94
C TRP A 16 -4.87 -14.52 -0.35
N GLU A 17 -4.24 -15.69 -0.50
CA GLU A 17 -4.47 -16.57 -1.67
C GLU A 17 -5.85 -17.25 -1.62
N ARG A 18 -6.52 -17.22 -0.47
CA ARG A 18 -7.88 -17.75 -0.29
C ARG A 18 -8.96 -16.78 -0.77
N GLU A 19 -8.64 -15.50 -0.95
CA GLU A 19 -9.58 -14.48 -1.42
C GLU A 19 -9.56 -14.38 -2.96
N THR A 20 -10.72 -14.61 -3.58
CA THR A 20 -10.88 -14.39 -5.03
C THR A 20 -11.04 -12.89 -5.33
N LEU A 21 -10.72 -12.46 -6.55
CA LEU A 21 -10.98 -11.08 -6.98
C LEU A 21 -12.47 -10.73 -6.83
N ASP A 22 -13.38 -11.64 -7.19
CA ASP A 22 -14.83 -11.43 -7.07
C ASP A 22 -15.27 -11.23 -5.62
N SER A 23 -14.68 -11.97 -4.66
CA SER A 23 -14.96 -11.78 -3.23
C SER A 23 -14.49 -10.41 -2.73
N ARG A 24 -13.33 -9.94 -3.22
CA ARG A 24 -12.77 -8.62 -2.89
C ARG A 24 -13.59 -7.48 -3.48
N VAL A 25 -14.12 -7.64 -4.70
CA VAL A 25 -15.06 -6.69 -5.32
C VAL A 25 -16.39 -6.67 -4.57
N SER A 26 -16.94 -7.83 -4.23
CA SER A 26 -18.20 -7.94 -3.49
C SER A 26 -18.13 -7.25 -2.12
N SER A 27 -16.96 -7.28 -1.48
CA SER A 27 -16.71 -6.61 -0.20
C SER A 27 -16.87 -5.09 -0.26
N ILE A 28 -16.78 -4.46 -1.44
CA ILE A 28 -17.04 -3.02 -1.61
C ILE A 28 -18.50 -2.68 -1.31
N GLN A 29 -19.43 -3.61 -1.49
CA GLN A 29 -20.86 -3.37 -1.35
C GLN A 29 -21.37 -3.38 0.11
N GLY A 30 -20.48 -3.55 1.10
CA GLY A 30 -20.85 -3.56 2.51
C GLY A 30 -21.16 -2.18 3.11
N GLU A 31 -21.14 -2.11 4.44
CA GLU A 31 -21.38 -0.89 5.23
C GLU A 31 -20.29 0.18 5.05
N ARG A 32 -20.68 1.44 5.25
CA ARG A 32 -19.78 2.59 5.18
C ARG A 32 -19.17 2.92 6.55
N PRO A 33 -17.91 3.39 6.58
CA PRO A 33 -17.07 3.71 5.43
C PRO A 33 -16.55 2.46 4.70
N ARG A 34 -16.40 2.58 3.38
CA ARG A 34 -15.84 1.55 2.50
C ARG A 34 -14.41 1.96 2.13
N VAL A 35 -13.45 1.19 2.62
CA VAL A 35 -12.02 1.48 2.46
C VAL A 35 -11.38 0.39 1.61
N ALA A 36 -10.68 0.79 0.56
CA ALA A 36 -9.92 -0.11 -0.29
C ALA A 36 -8.43 0.21 -0.21
N TRP A 37 -7.60 -0.83 -0.12
CA TRP A 37 -6.15 -0.71 -0.26
C TRP A 37 -5.70 -1.06 -1.67
N LEU A 38 -4.68 -0.38 -2.17
CA LEU A 38 -3.90 -0.76 -3.34
C LEU A 38 -2.45 -1.03 -2.93
N TYR A 39 -1.91 -2.16 -3.37
CA TYR A 39 -0.49 -2.51 -3.24
C TYR A 39 0.05 -3.05 -4.57
N GLU A 40 1.37 -3.19 -4.71
CA GLU A 40 1.93 -3.67 -5.98
C GLU A 40 1.57 -5.12 -6.28
N LYS A 41 1.96 -6.01 -5.35
CA LYS A 41 1.74 -7.45 -5.41
C LYS A 41 1.78 -8.01 -4.00
N PRO A 42 0.86 -8.90 -3.58
CA PRO A 42 0.90 -9.50 -2.25
C PRO A 42 2.24 -10.17 -1.94
N ASP A 43 2.78 -9.89 -0.75
CA ASP A 43 4.04 -10.42 -0.23
C ASP A 43 3.94 -10.72 1.28
N THR A 44 4.94 -11.42 1.81
CA THR A 44 5.02 -11.77 3.24
C THR A 44 5.60 -10.65 4.11
N SER A 45 5.96 -9.51 3.52
CA SER A 45 6.54 -8.35 4.20
C SER A 45 5.50 -7.23 4.28
N THR A 46 5.75 -6.08 3.65
CA THR A 46 4.97 -4.85 3.80
C THR A 46 3.50 -5.06 3.49
N TYR A 47 3.16 -5.85 2.47
CA TYR A 47 1.76 -6.17 2.18
C TYR A 47 1.06 -6.81 3.37
N ARG A 48 1.70 -7.81 4.00
CA ARG A 48 1.09 -8.57 5.08
C ARG A 48 0.65 -7.66 6.23
N TYR A 49 1.54 -6.78 6.70
CA TYR A 49 1.26 -5.99 7.92
C TYR A 49 0.70 -4.59 7.66
N ARG A 50 0.96 -3.95 6.51
CA ARG A 50 0.38 -2.62 6.17
C ARG A 50 -0.93 -2.70 5.41
N VAL A 51 -1.23 -3.83 4.75
CA VAL A 51 -2.43 -3.98 3.93
C VAL A 51 -3.33 -5.08 4.49
N PHE A 52 -2.89 -6.33 4.42
CA PHE A 52 -3.76 -7.47 4.73
C PHE A 52 -4.24 -7.45 6.19
N ASN A 53 -3.33 -7.29 7.15
CA ASN A 53 -3.69 -7.22 8.56
C ASN A 53 -4.61 -6.03 8.88
N MET A 54 -4.45 -4.89 8.19
CA MET A 54 -5.30 -3.71 8.39
C MET A 54 -6.72 -3.98 7.90
N VAL A 55 -6.85 -4.59 6.72
CA VAL A 55 -8.14 -5.03 6.17
C VAL A 55 -8.82 -6.04 7.10
N GLU A 56 -8.09 -7.07 7.55
CA GLU A 56 -8.63 -8.09 8.46
C GLU A 56 -9.03 -7.49 9.82
N SER A 57 -8.27 -6.52 10.33
CA SER A 57 -8.60 -5.83 11.58
C SER A 57 -9.90 -5.05 11.48
N LEU A 58 -10.14 -4.36 10.36
CA LEU A 58 -11.38 -3.64 10.11
C LEU A 58 -12.56 -4.59 9.91
N ARG A 59 -12.36 -5.69 9.18
CA ARG A 59 -13.38 -6.73 8.98
C ARG A 59 -13.76 -7.44 10.29
N ALA A 60 -12.83 -7.55 11.22
CA ALA A 60 -13.06 -8.16 12.54
C ALA A 60 -13.73 -7.23 13.55
N ASP A 61 -13.94 -5.94 13.23
CA ASP A 61 -14.67 -5.02 14.11
C ASP A 61 -16.09 -5.53 14.36
N ARG A 62 -16.37 -5.89 15.62
CA ARG A 62 -17.66 -6.46 16.05
C ARG A 62 -18.82 -5.50 15.89
N HIS A 63 -18.54 -4.21 15.73
CA HIS A 63 -19.56 -3.21 15.47
C HIS A 63 -19.99 -3.17 14.00
N GLY A 64 -19.28 -3.84 13.08
CA GLY A 64 -19.67 -4.01 11.68
C GLY A 64 -19.61 -2.75 10.82
N ARG A 65 -19.11 -1.63 11.37
CA ARG A 65 -19.31 -0.29 10.81
C ARG A 65 -18.43 0.04 9.61
N THR A 66 -17.60 -0.86 9.12
CA THR A 66 -16.62 -0.52 8.07
C THR A 66 -16.39 -1.72 7.16
N SER A 67 -16.50 -1.47 5.86
CA SER A 67 -16.10 -2.45 4.86
C SER A 67 -14.67 -2.19 4.44
N ALA A 68 -13.85 -3.24 4.43
CA ALA A 68 -12.47 -3.16 4.01
C ALA A 68 -12.15 -4.23 2.97
N THR A 69 -11.35 -3.86 1.97
CA THR A 69 -10.87 -4.77 0.92
C THR A 69 -9.52 -4.31 0.38
N TRP A 70 -8.89 -5.12 -0.48
CA TRP A 70 -7.59 -4.81 -1.07
C TRP A 70 -7.49 -5.24 -2.53
N PHE A 71 -6.64 -4.55 -3.28
CA PHE A 71 -6.35 -4.79 -4.68
C PHE A 71 -4.84 -4.73 -4.94
N GLN A 72 -4.40 -5.41 -5.99
CA GLN A 72 -3.05 -5.28 -6.53
C GLN A 72 -3.07 -4.54 -7.87
N LEU A 73 -1.91 -4.13 -8.38
CA LEU A 73 -1.82 -3.34 -9.62
C LEU A 73 -2.57 -3.97 -10.80
N LYS A 74 -2.45 -5.28 -10.98
CA LYS A 74 -3.14 -6.00 -12.07
C LYS A 74 -4.68 -5.96 -11.97
N ASP A 75 -5.21 -5.63 -10.77
CA ASP A 75 -6.64 -5.55 -10.52
C ASP A 75 -7.20 -4.13 -10.80
N ILE A 76 -6.35 -3.13 -11.11
CA ILE A 76 -6.79 -1.75 -11.43
C ILE A 76 -7.92 -1.71 -12.47
N PRO A 77 -7.89 -2.48 -13.58
CA PRO A 77 -8.99 -2.48 -14.55
C PRO A 77 -10.34 -2.87 -13.95
N VAL A 78 -10.36 -3.74 -12.94
CA VAL A 78 -11.58 -4.18 -12.23
C VAL A 78 -11.96 -3.21 -11.12
N LEU A 79 -10.99 -2.55 -10.49
CA LEU A 79 -11.22 -1.54 -9.45
C LEU A 79 -11.82 -0.25 -10.01
N LEU A 80 -11.40 0.20 -11.21
CA LEU A 80 -11.80 1.48 -11.79
C LEU A 80 -13.33 1.71 -11.82
N PRO A 81 -14.18 0.78 -12.28
CA PRO A 81 -15.62 0.96 -12.27
C PRO A 81 -16.24 0.99 -10.87
N GLN A 82 -15.53 0.52 -9.85
CA GLN A 82 -16.01 0.45 -8.46
C GLN A 82 -15.66 1.70 -7.64
N LEU A 83 -14.85 2.62 -8.18
CA LEU A 83 -14.34 3.77 -7.43
C LEU A 83 -15.44 4.68 -6.88
N ALA A 84 -16.58 4.81 -7.57
CA ALA A 84 -17.72 5.60 -7.10
C ALA A 84 -18.36 5.06 -5.80
N GLU A 85 -18.10 3.79 -5.49
CA GLU A 85 -18.66 3.11 -4.31
C GLU A 85 -17.72 3.14 -3.10
N ILE A 86 -16.47 3.58 -3.27
CA ILE A 86 -15.42 3.59 -2.24
C ILE A 86 -15.37 4.98 -1.59
N ASP A 87 -15.28 5.04 -0.26
CA ASP A 87 -15.13 6.30 0.46
C ASP A 87 -13.65 6.70 0.59
N THR A 88 -12.74 5.73 0.74
CA THR A 88 -11.30 5.97 0.88
C THR A 88 -10.46 4.92 0.15
N LEU A 89 -9.50 5.38 -0.64
CA LEU A 89 -8.47 4.56 -1.28
C LEU A 89 -7.13 4.79 -0.59
N VAL A 90 -6.57 3.75 0.03
CA VAL A 90 -5.24 3.77 0.62
C VAL A 90 -4.25 3.15 -0.35
N ILE A 91 -3.22 3.91 -0.75
CA ILE A 91 -2.18 3.46 -1.68
C ILE A 91 -0.92 3.17 -0.87
N ALA A 92 -0.63 1.89 -0.64
CA ALA A 92 0.47 1.46 0.20
C ALA A 92 1.75 1.23 -0.64
N ARG A 93 2.75 2.09 -0.48
CA ARG A 93 4.10 1.98 -1.10
C ARG A 93 4.08 1.62 -2.60
N VAL A 94 3.16 2.20 -3.37
CA VAL A 94 3.01 1.90 -4.82
C VAL A 94 3.81 2.89 -5.66
N ARG A 95 4.60 2.38 -6.62
CA ARG A 95 5.30 3.21 -7.60
C ARG A 95 4.32 3.80 -8.62
N TYR A 96 4.50 5.08 -8.91
CA TYR A 96 3.75 5.79 -9.93
C TYR A 96 3.93 5.17 -11.31
N ASP A 97 2.84 4.96 -12.04
CA ASP A 97 2.81 4.70 -13.48
C ASP A 97 1.52 5.27 -14.08
N ALA A 98 1.30 5.02 -15.38
CA ALA A 98 0.11 5.50 -16.09
C ALA A 98 -1.21 4.91 -15.54
N GLU A 99 -1.21 3.67 -15.05
CA GLU A 99 -2.39 3.01 -14.51
C GLU A 99 -2.74 3.57 -13.12
N VAL A 100 -1.73 3.77 -12.28
CA VAL A 100 -1.84 4.42 -10.96
C VAL A 100 -2.29 5.87 -11.12
N ALA A 101 -1.72 6.60 -12.08
CA ALA A 101 -2.14 7.97 -12.39
C ALA A 101 -3.61 8.04 -12.78
N ARG A 102 -4.05 7.13 -13.67
CA ARG A 102 -5.45 7.03 -14.09
C ARG A 102 -6.36 6.68 -12.91
N LEU A 103 -5.97 5.71 -12.09
CA LEU A 103 -6.73 5.31 -10.90
C LEU A 103 -6.94 6.51 -9.96
N ILE A 104 -5.87 7.23 -9.61
CA ILE A 104 -5.92 8.40 -8.73
C ILE A 104 -6.80 9.51 -9.33
N ALA A 105 -6.65 9.80 -10.62
CA ALA A 105 -7.46 10.82 -11.30
C ALA A 105 -8.96 10.46 -11.29
N THR A 106 -9.30 9.20 -11.60
CA THR A 106 -10.68 8.72 -11.58
C THR A 106 -11.25 8.72 -10.16
N ALA A 107 -10.49 8.24 -9.16
CA ALA A 107 -10.91 8.22 -7.77
C ALA A 107 -11.23 9.65 -7.28
N ARG A 108 -10.35 10.60 -7.60
CA ARG A 108 -10.56 12.02 -7.30
C ARG A 108 -11.80 12.59 -7.97
N SER A 109 -12.09 12.20 -9.22
CA SER A 109 -13.31 12.65 -9.92
C SER A 109 -14.61 12.16 -9.27
N HIS A 110 -14.54 11.07 -8.52
CA HIS A 110 -15.66 10.53 -7.72
C HIS A 110 -15.69 11.05 -6.28
N GLY A 111 -14.76 11.93 -5.89
CA GLY A 111 -14.67 12.45 -4.53
C GLY A 111 -14.11 11.45 -3.51
N VAL A 112 -13.46 10.37 -3.96
CA VAL A 112 -12.80 9.39 -3.09
C VAL A 112 -11.62 10.07 -2.37
N ARG A 113 -11.52 9.90 -1.05
CA ARG A 113 -10.35 10.34 -0.28
C ARG A 113 -9.16 9.42 -0.59
N ILE A 114 -8.02 9.98 -0.95
CA ILE A 114 -6.83 9.20 -1.32
C ILE A 114 -5.76 9.39 -0.25
N LEU A 115 -5.33 8.30 0.40
CA LEU A 115 -4.29 8.32 1.42
C LEU A 115 -3.06 7.54 0.94
N PHE A 116 -1.88 8.04 1.23
CA PHE A 116 -0.63 7.32 1.01
C PHE A 116 -0.24 6.56 2.28
N ASP A 117 0.17 5.29 2.18
CA ASP A 117 0.67 4.51 3.31
C ASP A 117 2.11 4.06 3.04
N CYS A 118 3.03 4.40 3.96
CA CYS A 118 4.39 3.86 3.96
C CYS A 118 5.02 3.90 5.36
N ASP A 119 5.72 2.84 5.70
CA ASP A 119 6.35 2.60 7.00
C ASP A 119 7.88 2.80 7.02
N ASP A 120 8.49 3.07 5.86
CA ASP A 120 9.92 3.39 5.69
C ASP A 120 10.11 4.70 4.92
N LEU A 121 11.33 5.27 4.92
CA LEU A 121 11.69 6.51 4.18
C LEU A 121 11.77 6.38 2.64
N VAL A 122 11.28 5.29 2.05
CA VAL A 122 11.37 5.00 0.61
C VAL A 122 10.42 5.83 -0.26
N PHE A 123 9.87 6.92 0.26
CA PHE A 123 8.95 7.84 -0.42
C PHE A 123 9.55 9.22 -0.66
N ASP A 124 10.86 9.41 -0.40
CA ASP A 124 11.52 10.71 -0.54
C ASP A 124 12.95 10.54 -1.05
N THR A 125 13.19 11.03 -2.28
CA THR A 125 14.48 10.90 -2.97
C THR A 125 15.63 11.60 -2.27
N ARG A 126 15.37 12.57 -1.37
CA ARG A 126 16.42 13.23 -0.56
C ARG A 126 17.16 12.24 0.34
N TYR A 127 16.54 11.12 0.70
CA TYR A 127 17.11 10.11 1.60
C TYR A 127 17.71 8.90 0.88
N VAL A 128 17.79 8.89 -0.46
CA VAL A 128 18.32 7.75 -1.24
C VAL A 128 19.71 7.33 -0.73
N HIS A 129 20.63 8.27 -0.55
CA HIS A 129 21.98 7.94 -0.08
C HIS A 129 21.99 7.31 1.33
N LEU A 130 21.18 7.84 2.26
CA LEU A 130 21.03 7.30 3.60
C LEU A 130 20.50 5.86 3.57
N ILE A 131 19.50 5.60 2.72
CA ILE A 131 18.90 4.27 2.55
C ILE A 131 19.95 3.30 2.00
N LEU A 132 20.71 3.71 0.98
CA LEU A 132 21.81 2.91 0.42
C LEU A 132 22.87 2.57 1.46
N ASP A 133 23.28 3.54 2.27
CA ASP A 133 24.22 3.31 3.38
C ASP A 133 23.67 2.32 4.41
N THR A 134 22.40 2.49 4.81
CA THR A 134 21.75 1.67 5.84
C THR A 134 21.55 0.22 5.38
N LEU A 135 21.24 0.02 4.09
CA LEU A 135 21.04 -1.30 3.49
C LEU A 135 22.35 -1.94 3.00
N ALA A 136 23.49 -1.30 3.26
CA ALA A 136 24.81 -1.70 2.77
C ALA A 136 24.83 -1.96 1.24
N GLN A 137 24.11 -1.13 0.48
CA GLN A 137 24.00 -1.22 -0.97
C GLN A 137 25.14 -0.44 -1.66
N GLY A 138 25.42 -0.84 -2.90
CA GLY A 138 26.34 -0.13 -3.78
C GLY A 138 25.83 1.28 -4.12
N LYS A 139 26.76 2.10 -4.64
CA LYS A 139 26.48 3.45 -5.15
C LYS A 139 27.07 3.61 -6.55
N SER A 140 27.07 2.53 -7.33
CA SER A 140 27.40 2.61 -8.75
C SER A 140 26.37 3.48 -9.48
N HIS A 141 26.65 3.84 -10.73
CA HIS A 141 25.69 4.58 -11.54
C HIS A 141 24.37 3.80 -11.68
N GLU A 142 24.47 2.50 -11.92
CA GLU A 142 23.32 1.60 -12.07
C GLU A 142 22.51 1.46 -10.76
N ASP A 143 23.20 1.39 -9.61
CA ASP A 143 22.53 1.38 -8.30
C ASP A 143 21.76 2.68 -8.08
N LEU A 144 22.42 3.83 -8.30
CA LEU A 144 21.80 5.13 -8.11
C LEU A 144 20.61 5.32 -9.06
N ASP A 145 20.75 4.97 -10.34
CA ASP A 145 19.66 5.02 -11.32
C ASP A 145 18.47 4.20 -10.86
N TRP A 146 18.68 2.96 -10.38
CA TRP A 146 17.62 2.11 -9.88
C TRP A 146 16.94 2.70 -8.63
N TRP A 147 17.71 3.12 -7.64
CA TRP A 147 17.19 3.59 -6.35
C TRP A 147 16.47 4.94 -6.47
N PHE A 148 17.02 5.89 -7.23
CA PHE A 148 16.34 7.15 -7.53
C PHE A 148 15.06 6.90 -8.33
N ALA A 149 15.06 6.01 -9.32
CA ALA A 149 13.85 5.67 -10.07
C ALA A 149 12.80 4.96 -9.19
N TYR A 150 13.22 4.04 -8.32
CA TYR A 150 12.35 3.32 -7.39
C TYR A 150 11.67 4.28 -6.41
N ILE A 151 12.46 5.05 -5.65
CA ILE A 151 11.97 5.98 -4.64
C ILE A 151 11.23 7.16 -5.29
N GLY A 152 11.75 7.71 -6.38
CA GLY A 152 11.13 8.84 -7.08
C GLY A 152 9.73 8.51 -7.62
N ARG A 153 9.49 7.27 -8.02
CA ARG A 153 8.13 6.84 -8.42
C ARG A 153 7.20 6.65 -7.22
N ILE A 154 7.69 6.20 -6.07
CA ILE A 154 6.86 6.15 -4.84
C ILE A 154 6.53 7.57 -4.38
N GLU A 155 7.52 8.47 -4.36
CA GLU A 155 7.37 9.89 -4.05
C GLU A 155 6.34 10.56 -4.98
N ALA A 156 6.38 10.27 -6.28
CA ALA A 156 5.42 10.79 -7.25
C ALA A 156 3.98 10.35 -6.95
N THR A 157 3.76 9.11 -6.49
CA THR A 157 2.45 8.65 -6.02
C THR A 157 2.02 9.40 -4.75
N ALA A 158 2.92 9.52 -3.77
CA ALA A 158 2.64 10.18 -2.50
C ALA A 158 2.19 11.64 -2.68
N LYS A 159 2.86 12.39 -3.57
CA LYS A 159 2.52 13.79 -3.92
C LYS A 159 1.11 13.98 -4.50
N LEU A 160 0.48 12.91 -4.97
CA LEU A 160 -0.88 12.94 -5.50
C LEU A 160 -1.96 12.59 -4.47
N CYS A 161 -1.55 12.10 -3.29
CA CYS A 161 -2.44 11.71 -2.20
C CYS A 161 -2.79 12.91 -1.32
N ASP A 162 -3.98 12.85 -0.69
CA ASP A 162 -4.53 13.95 0.07
C ASP A 162 -4.06 13.98 1.55
N GLY A 163 -3.32 12.97 1.97
CA GLY A 163 -2.75 12.77 3.31
C GLY A 163 -1.96 11.46 3.38
N GLY A 164 -1.43 11.14 4.55
CA GLY A 164 -0.56 9.97 4.75
C GLY A 164 -0.95 9.09 5.93
N ILE A 165 -0.32 7.92 6.03
CA ILE A 165 -0.36 6.99 7.16
C ILE A 165 1.05 6.40 7.30
N THR A 166 1.63 6.47 8.49
CA THR A 166 2.98 5.93 8.75
C THR A 166 3.09 5.29 10.16
N THR A 167 4.30 5.03 10.66
CA THR A 167 4.51 4.27 11.91
C THR A 167 4.92 5.10 13.11
N ASN A 168 5.45 6.31 12.92
CA ASN A 168 5.95 7.16 14.01
C ASN A 168 6.00 8.63 13.61
N GLU A 169 6.15 9.52 14.59
CA GLU A 169 6.17 10.97 14.42
C GLU A 169 7.30 11.44 13.48
N CYS A 170 8.49 10.85 13.56
CA CYS A 170 9.62 11.22 12.69
C CYS A 170 9.29 10.96 11.22
N LEU A 171 8.70 9.81 10.88
CA LEU A 171 8.24 9.55 9.52
C LEU A 171 7.04 10.42 9.13
N ALA A 172 6.18 10.76 10.09
CA ALA A 172 5.02 11.62 9.82
C ALA A 172 5.48 13.01 9.39
N GLU A 173 6.41 13.63 10.12
CA GLU A 173 7.03 14.90 9.76
C GLU A 173 7.61 14.87 8.33
N ARG A 174 8.27 13.76 7.93
CA ARG A 174 8.83 13.63 6.57
C ARG A 174 7.76 13.42 5.52
N MET A 175 6.73 12.65 5.83
CA MET A 175 5.64 12.38 4.91
C MET A 175 4.78 13.62 4.66
N GLU A 176 4.57 14.47 5.68
CA GLU A 176 3.87 15.76 5.57
C GLU A 176 4.53 16.72 4.58
N GLU A 177 5.85 16.65 4.41
CA GLU A 177 6.57 17.42 3.41
C GLU A 177 6.29 16.95 1.96
N VAL A 178 5.71 15.75 1.78
CA VAL A 178 5.53 15.09 0.48
C VAL A 178 4.05 15.00 0.07
N VAL A 179 3.16 14.61 0.98
CA VAL A 179 1.71 14.48 0.70
C VAL A 179 1.00 15.85 0.80
N ARG A 180 -0.26 15.94 0.36
CA ARG A 180 -1.00 17.24 0.30
C ARG A 180 -1.72 17.64 1.59
N GLY A 181 -1.66 16.82 2.63
CA GLY A 181 -2.44 17.02 3.84
C GLY A 181 -1.87 16.26 5.03
N PRO A 182 -2.66 16.07 6.11
CA PRO A 182 -2.14 15.51 7.35
C PRO A 182 -1.70 14.05 7.19
N VAL A 183 -0.79 13.63 8.07
CA VAL A 183 -0.28 12.26 8.22
C VAL A 183 -0.65 11.72 9.61
#